data_AF-A0A1V3J5E1-F1
#
_entry.id   AF-A0A1V3J5E1-F1
#
_cell.length_a   1.000
_cell.length_b   1.000
_cell.length_c   1.000
_cell.angle_alpha   90.00
_cell.angle_beta   90.00
_cell.angle_gamma   90.00
#
_symmetry.space_group_name_H-M   'P 1'
#
loop_
_entity.id
_entity.type
_entity.pdbx_description
1 polymer ?
#
loop_
_entity_poly.entity_id
_entity_poly.type
_entity_poly.pdbx_seq_one_letter_code
_entity_poly.pdbx_strand_id
1 'polypeptide(L)'
;MADQVYEFKQVTDILVLNDEQFDRFLEDFKEWFKFQKQARAEVEELKKSGIHITLADFIRWKDDNAVGVGIITIDLQKSKKD
;
A
#
# COMPACT_ATOMS: atom_id res chain seq x y z
N MET A 1 2.79 -10.03 -20.33
CA MET A 1 3.57 -10.40 -19.13
C MET A 1 2.71 -9.98 -17.94
N ALA A 2 1.63 -10.71 -17.72
CA ALA A 2 1.45 -11.75 -16.68
C ALA A 2 1.04 -11.09 -15.36
N ASP A 3 -0.13 -11.47 -14.85
CA ASP A 3 -0.88 -10.92 -13.70
C ASP A 3 -0.17 -10.99 -12.33
N GLN A 4 1.14 -10.81 -12.29
CA GLN A 4 1.95 -10.88 -11.10
C GLN A 4 1.67 -9.67 -10.21
N VAL A 5 1.15 -9.97 -9.02
CA VAL A 5 1.04 -9.01 -7.92
C VAL A 5 2.28 -9.17 -7.04
N TYR A 6 3.07 -8.13 -6.96
CA TYR A 6 4.22 -8.00 -6.07
C TYR A 6 3.75 -7.57 -4.68
N GLU A 7 4.32 -8.15 -3.63
CA GLU A 7 4.15 -7.70 -2.25
C GLU A 7 5.49 -7.18 -1.73
N PHE A 8 5.65 -5.87 -1.66
CA PHE A 8 6.85 -5.23 -1.14
C PHE A 8 6.70 -4.97 0.36
N LYS A 9 7.27 -5.86 1.17
CA LYS A 9 7.26 -5.80 2.64
C LYS A 9 8.54 -5.16 3.18
N GLN A 10 9.64 -5.31 2.45
CA GLN A 10 10.95 -4.74 2.73
C GLN A 10 11.44 -3.93 1.55
N VAL A 11 12.31 -2.93 1.80
CA VAL A 11 12.88 -2.09 0.74
C VAL A 11 13.62 -2.91 -0.31
N THR A 12 14.26 -4.00 0.10
CA THR A 12 15.00 -4.91 -0.81
C THR A 12 14.10 -5.67 -1.77
N ASP A 13 12.80 -5.81 -1.47
CA ASP A 13 11.87 -6.54 -2.33
C ASP A 13 11.68 -5.83 -3.69
N ILE A 14 11.99 -4.54 -3.76
CA ILE A 14 11.91 -3.73 -5.00
C ILE A 14 12.96 -4.18 -6.03
N LEU A 15 14.05 -4.82 -5.60
CA LEU A 15 15.15 -5.26 -6.48
C LEU A 15 14.75 -6.37 -7.46
N VAL A 16 13.55 -6.95 -7.33
CA VAL A 16 13.01 -7.92 -8.30
C VAL A 16 12.52 -7.25 -9.58
N LEU A 17 12.29 -5.93 -9.54
CA LEU A 17 11.84 -5.16 -10.69
C LEU A 17 13.00 -4.88 -11.64
N ASN A 18 12.71 -4.84 -12.94
CA ASN A 18 13.61 -4.24 -13.91
C ASN A 18 13.46 -2.70 -13.92
N ASP A 19 14.35 -2.00 -14.63
CA ASP A 19 14.39 -0.53 -14.65
C ASP A 19 13.06 0.10 -15.10
N GLU A 20 12.42 -0.42 -16.15
CA GLU A 20 11.13 0.10 -16.64
C GLU A 20 9.99 -0.11 -15.63
N GLN A 21 9.99 -1.25 -14.94
CA GLN A 21 9.01 -1.55 -13.89
C GLN A 21 9.24 -0.67 -12.67
N PHE A 22 10.50 -0.39 -12.34
CA PHE A 22 10.85 0.49 -11.23
C PHE A 22 10.35 1.91 -11.48
N ASP A 23 10.50 2.45 -12.69
CA ASP A 23 10.01 3.78 -13.03
C ASP A 23 8.48 3.89 -12.90
N ARG A 24 7.73 2.88 -13.35
CA ARG A 24 6.26 2.83 -13.16
C ARG A 24 5.88 2.69 -11.69
N PHE A 25 6.56 1.78 -10.98
CA PHE A 25 6.35 1.58 -9.55
C PHE A 25 6.60 2.88 -8.76
N LEU A 26 7.59 3.70 -9.13
CA LEU A 26 7.87 4.97 -8.45
C LEU A 26 6.71 5.97 -8.52
N GLU A 27 5.95 5.99 -9.61
CA GLU A 27 4.78 6.86 -9.74
C GLU A 27 3.66 6.39 -8.80
N ASP A 28 3.32 5.10 -8.82
CA ASP A 28 2.31 4.52 -7.94
C ASP A 28 2.73 4.57 -6.47
N PHE A 29 4.01 4.40 -6.17
CA PHE A 29 4.57 4.52 -4.83
C PHE A 29 4.34 5.91 -4.24
N LYS A 30 4.50 6.98 -5.04
CA LYS A 30 4.23 8.36 -4.59
C LYS A 30 2.77 8.54 -4.20
N GLU A 31 1.84 7.95 -4.95
CA GLU A 31 0.41 8.02 -4.65
C GLU A 31 0.06 7.21 -3.40
N TRP A 32 0.54 5.97 -3.31
CA TRP A 32 0.40 5.13 -2.12
C TRP A 32 0.98 5.81 -0.87
N PHE A 33 2.14 6.46 -0.98
CA PHE A 33 2.78 7.17 0.14
C PHE A 33 1.91 8.33 0.65
N LYS A 34 1.32 9.13 -0.25
CA LYS A 34 0.38 10.20 0.13
C LYS A 34 -0.84 9.63 0.84
N PHE A 35 -1.43 8.57 0.28
CA PHE A 35 -2.60 7.91 0.86
C PHE A 35 -2.31 7.34 2.25
N GLN A 36 -1.21 6.59 2.41
CA GLN A 36 -0.82 6.02 3.69
C GLN A 36 -0.60 7.08 4.76
N LYS A 37 0.04 8.20 4.41
CA LYS A 37 0.25 9.30 5.34
C LYS A 37 -1.07 9.89 5.84
N GLN A 38 -2.02 10.10 4.93
CA GLN A 38 -3.35 10.60 5.28
C GLN A 38 -4.14 9.58 6.11
N ALA A 39 -4.19 8.32 5.66
CA ALA A 39 -4.89 7.25 6.35
C ALA A 39 -4.36 7.04 7.78
N ARG A 40 -3.05 7.13 8.00
CA ARG A 40 -2.45 7.02 9.34
C ARG A 40 -2.85 8.18 10.25
N ALA A 41 -2.94 9.40 9.71
CA ALA A 41 -3.44 10.54 10.48
C ALA A 41 -4.91 10.32 10.89
N GLU A 42 -5.75 9.84 9.98
CA GLU A 42 -7.16 9.52 10.27
C GLU A 42 -7.31 8.38 11.29
N VAL A 43 -6.50 7.32 11.17
CA VAL A 43 -6.51 6.19 12.11
C VAL A 43 -6.11 6.63 13.52
N GLU A 44 -5.13 7.53 13.67
CA GLU A 44 -4.76 8.06 14.98
C GLU A 44 -5.90 8.89 15.61
N GLU A 45 -6.68 9.65 14.83
CA GLU A 45 -7.88 10.33 15.34
C GLU A 45 -8.98 9.35 15.74
N LEU A 46 -9.21 8.30 14.94
CA LEU A 46 -10.19 7.25 15.25
C LEU A 46 -9.80 6.46 16.51
N LYS A 47 -8.51 6.24 16.73
CA LYS A 47 -7.96 5.59 17.94
C LYS A 47 -8.26 6.38 19.20
N LYS A 48 -8.23 7.73 19.15
CA LYS A 48 -8.68 8.58 20.27
C LYS A 48 -10.16 8.38 20.61
N SER A 49 -10.96 8.01 19.62
CA SER A 49 -12.38 7.67 19.78
C SER A 49 -12.63 6.20 20.16
N GLY A 50 -11.56 5.43 20.44
CA GLY A 50 -11.63 4.03 20.84
C GLY A 50 -11.74 3.02 19.69
N ILE A 51 -11.74 3.49 18.44
CA ILE A 51 -11.80 2.64 17.24
C ILE A 51 -10.37 2.29 16.83
N HIS A 52 -10.05 0.99 16.81
CA HIS A 52 -8.73 0.49 16.43
C HIS A 52 -8.80 -0.06 15.00
N ILE A 53 -8.09 0.60 14.09
CA ILE A 53 -7.90 0.19 12.70
C ILE A 53 -6.40 -0.03 12.51
N THR A 54 -6.03 -1.16 11.91
CA THR A 54 -4.65 -1.44 11.50
C THR A 54 -4.55 -1.22 9.99
N LEU A 55 -3.59 -0.41 9.56
CA LEU A 55 -3.26 -0.23 8.15
C LEU A 55 -2.13 -1.17 7.78
N ALA A 56 -2.19 -1.75 6.57
CA ALA A 56 -1.07 -2.51 6.02
C ALA A 56 0.21 -1.64 5.96
N ASP A 57 1.33 -2.26 6.31
CA ASP A 57 2.68 -1.68 6.30
C ASP A 57 3.48 -2.05 5.04
N PHE A 58 2.84 -2.74 4.10
CA PHE A 58 3.43 -3.18 2.84
C PHE A 58 2.62 -2.70 1.63
N ILE A 59 3.26 -2.75 0.46
CA ILE A 59 2.65 -2.39 -0.82
C ILE A 59 2.33 -3.65 -1.60
N ARG A 60 1.09 -3.76 -2.09
CA ARG A 60 0.73 -4.73 -3.11
C ARG A 60 0.65 -3.99 -4.43
N TRP A 61 1.52 -4.32 -5.38
CA TRP A 61 1.64 -3.62 -6.64
C TRP A 61 1.54 -4.59 -7.80
N LYS A 62 0.87 -4.19 -8.88
CA LYS A 62 0.74 -4.98 -10.09
C LYS A 62 1.25 -4.12 -11.24
N ASP A 63 2.15 -4.67 -12.05
CA ASP A 63 2.54 -4.05 -13.31
C ASP A 63 1.42 -4.25 -14.34
N ASP A 64 0.44 -3.35 -14.38
CA ASP A 64 -0.69 -3.40 -15.31
C ASP A 64 -0.45 -2.58 -16.58
N ASN A 65 0.78 -2.07 -16.77
CA ASN A 65 1.16 -1.12 -17.82
C ASN A 65 0.28 0.16 -17.84
N ALA A 66 -0.46 0.43 -16.76
CA ALA A 66 -1.10 1.71 -16.53
C ALA A 66 -0.28 2.51 -15.51
N VAL A 67 -0.41 3.83 -15.58
CA VAL A 67 0.06 4.74 -14.53
C VAL A 67 -1.16 5.14 -13.73
N GLY A 68 -1.12 4.92 -12.42
CA GLY A 68 -2.19 5.30 -11.49
C GLY A 68 -2.63 4.14 -10.61
N VAL A 69 -2.99 4.46 -9.37
CA VAL A 69 -3.35 3.52 -8.29
C VAL A 69 -4.17 2.31 -8.76
N GLY A 70 -3.48 1.24 -9.11
CA GLY A 70 -4.03 -0.11 -9.05
C GLY A 70 -4.58 -0.34 -7.64
N ILE A 71 -5.75 -0.98 -7.56
CA ILE A 71 -6.57 -1.14 -6.36
C ILE A 71 -5.70 -1.42 -5.11
N ILE A 72 -5.49 -0.40 -4.27
CA ILE A 72 -4.87 -0.57 -2.95
C ILE A 72 -5.94 -1.23 -2.08
N THR A 73 -5.79 -2.54 -1.88
CA THR A 73 -6.65 -3.29 -0.94
C THR A 73 -6.16 -3.01 0.47
N ILE A 74 -6.96 -2.28 1.25
CA ILE A 74 -6.70 -2.01 2.67
C ILE A 74 -7.45 -3.05 3.47
N ASP A 75 -6.73 -3.95 4.12
CA ASP A 75 -7.31 -4.91 5.06
C ASP A 75 -7.68 -4.18 6.36
N LEU A 76 -8.97 -3.86 6.52
CA LEU A 76 -9.50 -3.28 7.74
C LEU A 76 -9.80 -4.38 8.76
N GLN A 77 -8.84 -4.68 9.63
CA GLN A 77 -9.11 -5.56 10.77
C GLN A 77 -9.76 -4.76 11.91
N LYS A 78 -11.04 -5.03 12.18
CA LYS A 78 -11.71 -4.57 13.40
C LYS A 78 -11.32 -5.50 14.55
N SER A 79 -10.58 -4.99 15.54
CA SER A 79 -10.46 -5.69 16.82
C SER A 79 -11.84 -5.73 17.49
N LYS A 80 -12.44 -6.92 17.60
CA LYS A 80 -13.52 -7.16 18.57
C LYS A 80 -12.91 -7.03 19.96
N LYS A 81 -13.40 -6.07 20.73
CA LYS A 81 -13.24 -6.07 22.19
C LYS A 81 -14.21 -7.12 22.74
N ASP A 82 -13.67 -8.20 23.30
CA ASP A 82 -14.32 -8.99 24.34
C ASP A 82 -14.41 -8.17 25.64
#